data_AF-A0A928RV80-F1
#
_entry.id   AF-A0A928RV80-F1
#
_cell.length_a   1.000
_cell.length_b   1.000
_cell.length_c   1.000
_cell.angle_alpha   90.00
_cell.angle_beta   90.00
_cell.angle_gamma   90.00
#
_symmetry.space_group_name_H-M   'P 1'
#
loop_
_entity.id
_entity.type
_entity.pdbx_description
1 polymer ?
#
loop_
_entity_poly.entity_id
_entity_poly.type
_entity_poly.pdbx_seq_one_letter_code
_entity_poly.pdbx_strand_id
1 'polypeptide(L)'
;MPMLKATFKIVSGNVAWGGIYGNIEDQPDLIGKFNDVQAEIDDTTGLVDNLEIRLSALGKTVDDNYADLSERVNSNYDAITNHILDLNNPHEVTKSQIGLSNVDNTSDINKPISTATQTALNGLDDKITVNSGLINDLDIRLSALGSTVQQDYIELDNKISANTDNISDIQDLIPNQATSTNQLADKQFVNSAIQTNSAHFRGNWSTWANVPTDVNDYPADDDGNKTPTTNDYMVVQNASDYTGDTLVGAWQFTYTGLWATNGKSGWQPRFQINESPLTPAQQTALDSGITPALVTQIGTNQSDIQTINTTLSGFGNIVTHNTSEFATSAQGTKADTALQATDIVSSVDSSSTNTKAVGAKLFYDTCGDIETLINAL
;
A
#
# COMPACT_ATOMS: atom_id res chain seq x y z
N MET A 1 2.39 -118.77 1.29
CA MET A 1 3.22 -119.99 1.13
C MET A 1 2.25 -121.16 1.09
N PRO A 2 2.39 -122.19 0.24
CA PRO A 2 1.46 -123.32 0.29
C PRO A 2 1.60 -124.01 1.66
N MET A 3 0.53 -123.99 2.46
CA MET A 3 0.45 -124.73 3.73
C MET A 3 0.59 -126.23 3.45
N LEU A 4 1.52 -126.88 4.16
CA LEU A 4 1.81 -128.30 4.04
C LEU A 4 0.59 -129.10 4.53
N LYS A 5 -0.22 -129.66 3.63
CA LYS A 5 -1.30 -130.59 3.99
C LYS A 5 -0.71 -131.85 4.60
N ALA A 6 -0.80 -131.98 5.92
CA ALA A 6 -0.48 -133.22 6.62
C ALA A 6 -1.62 -134.23 6.36
N THR A 7 -1.33 -135.26 5.58
CA THR A 7 -2.23 -136.42 5.42
C THR A 7 -1.64 -137.56 6.23
N PHE A 8 -2.38 -138.03 7.23
CA PHE A 8 -2.00 -139.27 7.89
C PHE A 8 -2.52 -140.45 7.05
N LYS A 9 -1.66 -141.44 6.80
CA LYS A 9 -2.03 -142.68 6.12
C LYS A 9 -1.81 -143.85 7.06
N ILE A 10 -2.81 -144.69 7.24
CA ILE A 10 -2.64 -145.99 7.91
C ILE A 10 -1.75 -146.85 7.00
N VAL A 11 -0.56 -147.22 7.48
CA VAL A 11 0.32 -148.15 6.77
C VAL A 11 -0.02 -149.56 7.26
N SER A 12 -0.43 -150.44 6.35
CA SER A 12 -0.72 -151.83 6.65
C SER A 12 0.57 -152.57 6.99
N GLY A 13 0.69 -153.04 8.23
CA GLY A 13 1.83 -153.80 8.72
C GLY A 13 1.61 -154.28 10.16
N ASN A 14 2.14 -155.46 10.48
CA ASN A 14 2.10 -156.02 11.83
C ASN A 14 2.89 -155.13 12.79
N VAL A 15 2.21 -154.41 13.68
CA VAL A 15 2.87 -153.60 14.72
C VAL A 15 2.88 -154.41 16.02
N ALA A 16 4.07 -154.84 16.46
CA ALA A 16 4.20 -155.58 17.71
C ALA A 16 4.25 -154.61 18.91
N TRP A 17 3.15 -154.52 19.67
CA TRP A 17 3.14 -153.90 21.00
C TRP A 17 2.72 -154.95 22.04
N GLY A 18 3.66 -155.33 22.91
CA GLY A 18 3.35 -156.02 24.17
C GLY A 18 2.61 -157.37 24.08
N GLY A 19 2.82 -158.17 23.02
CA GLY A 19 2.30 -159.54 22.94
C GLY A 19 0.89 -159.71 22.37
N ILE A 20 0.29 -158.65 21.82
CA ILE A 20 -0.97 -158.69 21.05
C ILE A 20 -0.60 -158.70 19.55
N TYR A 21 -1.05 -159.71 18.79
CA TYR A 21 -0.84 -159.82 17.34
C TYR A 21 -2.16 -159.58 16.61
N GLY A 22 -2.22 -158.58 15.72
CA GLY A 22 -3.37 -158.28 14.88
C GLY A 22 -3.06 -157.14 13.91
N ASN A 23 -3.80 -157.03 12.79
CA ASN A 23 -3.65 -155.87 11.91
C ASN A 23 -4.41 -154.69 12.52
N ILE A 24 -3.92 -153.47 12.30
CA ILE A 24 -4.63 -152.25 12.68
C ILE A 24 -5.98 -152.12 11.94
N GLU A 25 -6.08 -152.73 10.76
CA GLU A 25 -7.31 -152.87 9.98
C GLU A 25 -8.39 -153.68 10.72
N ASP A 26 -7.98 -154.55 11.65
CA ASP A 26 -8.86 -155.37 12.48
C ASP A 26 -9.29 -154.66 13.78
N GLN A 27 -8.97 -153.36 13.95
CA GLN A 27 -9.26 -152.54 15.13
C GLN A 27 -10.18 -151.34 14.77
N PRO A 28 -11.50 -151.55 14.60
CA PRO A 28 -12.42 -150.52 14.09
C PRO A 28 -12.47 -149.26 14.95
N ASP A 29 -12.33 -149.39 16.28
CA ASP A 29 -12.33 -148.26 17.21
C ASP A 29 -11.12 -147.32 17.00
N LEU A 30 -9.95 -147.88 16.62
CA LEU A 30 -8.75 -147.08 16.35
C LEU A 30 -8.84 -146.37 15.00
N ILE A 31 -9.44 -147.03 14.00
CA ILE A 31 -9.70 -146.44 12.68
C ILE A 31 -10.72 -145.31 12.78
N GLY A 32 -11.78 -145.48 13.57
CA GLY A 32 -12.77 -144.42 13.86
C GLY A 32 -12.10 -143.18 14.45
N LYS A 33 -11.32 -143.36 15.53
CA LYS A 33 -10.57 -142.27 16.16
C LYS A 33 -9.59 -141.58 15.19
N PHE A 34 -8.95 -142.34 14.32
CA PHE A 34 -8.03 -141.79 13.31
C PHE A 34 -8.76 -140.92 12.28
N ASN A 35 -9.92 -141.39 11.79
CA ASN A 35 -10.74 -140.64 10.86
C ASN A 35 -11.32 -139.37 11.51
N ASP A 36 -11.73 -139.45 12.78
CA ASP A 36 -12.21 -138.29 13.55
C ASP A 36 -11.10 -137.22 13.67
N VAL A 37 -9.87 -137.63 13.99
CA VAL A 37 -8.70 -136.73 14.05
C VAL A 37 -8.39 -136.14 12.68
N GLN A 38 -8.49 -136.91 11.59
CA GLN A 38 -8.26 -136.40 10.24
C GLN A 38 -9.33 -135.37 9.84
N ALA A 39 -10.59 -135.59 10.21
CA ALA A 39 -11.66 -134.62 10.00
C ALA A 39 -11.42 -133.30 10.77
N GLU A 40 -10.97 -133.38 12.03
CA GLU A 40 -10.60 -132.21 12.84
C GLU A 40 -9.41 -131.43 12.23
N ILE A 41 -8.42 -132.15 11.68
CA ILE A 41 -7.28 -131.54 10.96
C ILE A 41 -7.75 -130.82 9.69
N ASP A 42 -8.66 -131.44 8.92
CA ASP A 42 -9.19 -130.86 7.69
C ASP A 42 -10.00 -129.58 7.98
N ASP A 43 -10.85 -129.61 9.02
CA ASP A 43 -11.60 -128.44 9.51
C ASP A 43 -10.66 -127.32 9.97
N THR A 44 -9.63 -127.66 10.75
CA THR A 44 -8.61 -126.70 11.22
C THR A 44 -7.86 -126.08 10.05
N THR A 45 -7.51 -126.89 9.04
CA THR A 45 -6.85 -126.40 7.82
C THR A 45 -7.74 -125.41 7.07
N GLY A 46 -9.04 -125.70 6.93
CA GLY A 46 -10.00 -124.78 6.32
C GLY A 46 -10.16 -123.46 7.09
N LEU A 47 -10.13 -123.51 8.42
CA LEU A 47 -10.11 -122.30 9.26
C LEU A 47 -8.83 -121.48 9.04
N VAL A 48 -7.68 -122.14 8.94
CA VAL A 48 -6.39 -121.49 8.68
C VAL A 48 -6.37 -120.85 7.30
N ASP A 49 -6.83 -121.53 6.26
CA ASP A 49 -6.95 -120.97 4.90
C ASP A 49 -7.84 -119.72 4.90
N ASN A 50 -8.97 -119.75 5.60
CA ASN A 50 -9.85 -118.59 5.75
C ASN A 50 -9.15 -117.43 6.47
N LEU A 51 -8.41 -117.72 7.54
CA LEU A 51 -7.62 -116.72 8.27
C LEU A 51 -6.53 -116.10 7.40
N GLU A 52 -5.83 -116.87 6.57
CA GLU A 52 -4.83 -116.35 5.63
C GLU A 52 -5.47 -115.43 4.58
N ILE A 53 -6.62 -115.83 4.02
CA ILE A 53 -7.37 -115.00 3.07
C ILE A 53 -7.77 -113.68 3.73
N ARG A 54 -8.32 -113.72 4.95
CA ARG A 54 -8.71 -112.52 5.70
C ARG A 54 -7.51 -111.65 6.06
N LEU A 55 -6.38 -112.24 6.43
CA LEU A 55 -5.15 -111.51 6.73
C LEU A 55 -4.61 -110.80 5.48
N SER A 56 -4.62 -111.49 4.32
CA SER A 56 -4.23 -110.90 3.05
C SER A 56 -5.16 -109.76 2.63
N ALA A 57 -6.48 -109.93 2.81
CA ALA A 57 -7.46 -108.89 2.51
C ALA A 57 -7.27 -107.67 3.42
N LEU A 58 -7.04 -107.89 4.72
CA LEU A 58 -6.74 -106.81 5.67
C LEU A 58 -5.45 -106.07 5.31
N GLY A 59 -4.38 -106.80 4.95
CA GLY A 59 -3.13 -106.21 4.47
C GLY A 59 -3.36 -105.30 3.27
N LYS A 60 -4.12 -105.78 2.27
CA LYS A 60 -4.47 -104.97 1.10
C LYS A 60 -5.26 -103.71 1.49
N THR A 61 -6.27 -103.83 2.37
CA THR A 61 -7.04 -102.68 2.84
C THR A 61 -6.18 -101.65 3.58
N VAL A 62 -5.20 -102.10 4.37
CA VAL A 62 -4.25 -101.21 5.05
C VAL A 62 -3.35 -100.49 4.05
N ASP A 63 -2.82 -101.22 3.06
CA ASP A 63 -1.97 -100.64 2.01
C ASP A 63 -2.74 -99.61 1.17
N ASP A 64 -3.97 -99.94 0.75
CA ASP A 64 -4.85 -99.02 0.01
C ASP A 64 -5.14 -97.75 0.84
N ASN A 65 -5.53 -97.91 2.11
CA ASN A 65 -5.82 -96.77 3.01
C ASN A 65 -4.60 -95.87 3.23
N TYR A 66 -3.40 -96.46 3.35
CA TYR A 66 -2.16 -95.71 3.50
C TYR A 66 -1.83 -94.93 2.22
N ALA A 67 -2.00 -95.55 1.06
CA ALA A 67 -1.81 -94.89 -0.23
C ALA A 67 -2.75 -93.68 -0.40
N ASP A 68 -4.05 -93.88 -0.15
CA ASP A 68 -5.07 -92.83 -0.24
C ASP A 68 -4.78 -91.66 0.71
N LEU A 69 -4.39 -91.96 1.97
CA LEU A 69 -4.07 -90.93 2.94
C LEU A 69 -2.82 -90.14 2.54
N SER A 70 -1.79 -90.83 2.05
CA SER A 70 -0.56 -90.18 1.57
C SER A 70 -0.85 -89.25 0.39
N GLU A 71 -1.69 -89.67 -0.55
CA GLU A 71 -2.07 -88.86 -1.69
C GLU A 71 -2.84 -87.60 -1.24
N ARG A 72 -3.81 -87.75 -0.33
CA ARG A 72 -4.56 -86.62 0.24
C ARG A 72 -3.67 -85.62 0.98
N VAL A 73 -2.71 -86.11 1.76
CA VAL A 73 -1.77 -85.25 2.49
C VAL A 73 -0.89 -84.48 1.52
N ASN A 74 -0.34 -85.13 0.51
CA ASN A 74 0.48 -84.48 -0.51
C ASN A 74 -0.32 -83.45 -1.30
N SER A 75 -1.54 -83.79 -1.71
CA SER A 75 -2.44 -82.86 -2.40
C SER A 75 -2.76 -81.62 -1.57
N ASN A 76 -3.06 -81.80 -0.28
CA ASN A 76 -3.30 -80.68 0.63
C ASN A 76 -2.04 -79.82 0.83
N TYR A 77 -0.87 -80.46 0.96
CA TYR A 77 0.40 -79.76 1.10
C TYR A 77 0.69 -78.89 -0.14
N ASP A 78 0.49 -79.43 -1.34
CA ASP A 78 0.66 -78.71 -2.59
C ASP A 78 -0.34 -77.55 -2.73
N ALA A 79 -1.61 -77.79 -2.40
CA ALA A 79 -2.65 -76.75 -2.45
C ALA A 79 -2.34 -75.57 -1.52
N ILE A 80 -1.91 -75.85 -0.28
CA ILE A 80 -1.53 -74.82 0.69
C ILE A 80 -0.26 -74.09 0.24
N THR A 81 0.74 -74.84 -0.25
CA THR A 81 1.98 -74.25 -0.76
C THR A 81 1.69 -73.30 -1.92
N ASN A 82 0.86 -73.72 -2.87
CA ASN A 82 0.44 -72.87 -3.99
C ASN A 82 -0.35 -71.65 -3.52
N HIS A 83 -1.24 -71.80 -2.52
CA HIS A 83 -1.97 -70.66 -1.96
C HIS A 83 -1.03 -69.63 -1.30
N ILE A 84 -0.03 -70.09 -0.54
CA ILE A 84 0.96 -69.21 0.10
C ILE A 84 1.82 -68.48 -0.94
N LEU A 85 2.14 -69.13 -2.07
CA LEU A 85 2.93 -68.55 -3.15
C LEU A 85 2.10 -67.64 -4.08
N ASP A 86 0.77 -67.69 -4.00
CA ASP A 86 -0.13 -66.85 -4.81
C ASP A 86 -0.28 -65.44 -4.21
N LEU A 87 0.67 -64.57 -4.53
CA LEU A 87 0.64 -63.15 -4.18
C LEU A 87 -0.42 -62.34 -4.95
N ASN A 88 -1.23 -62.98 -5.80
CA ASN A 88 -2.36 -62.34 -6.47
C ASN A 88 -3.68 -62.50 -5.69
N ASN A 89 -3.67 -63.17 -4.52
CA ASN A 89 -4.88 -63.49 -3.76
C ASN A 89 -4.66 -63.46 -2.23
N PRO A 90 -5.32 -62.55 -1.51
CA PRO A 90 -4.76 -61.26 -1.11
C PRO A 90 -3.56 -61.36 -0.13
N HIS A 91 -2.41 -61.82 -0.61
CA HIS A 91 -1.12 -61.62 0.06
C HIS A 91 -0.33 -60.56 -0.73
N GLU A 92 0.14 -59.49 -0.07
CA GLU A 92 0.99 -58.43 -0.66
C GLU A 92 0.32 -57.58 -1.76
N VAL A 93 -0.84 -56.98 -1.47
CA VAL A 93 -1.53 -56.09 -2.41
C VAL A 93 -0.67 -54.88 -2.80
N THR A 94 -0.32 -54.79 -4.08
CA THR A 94 0.42 -53.69 -4.69
C THR A 94 -0.51 -52.57 -5.16
N LYS A 95 0.02 -51.34 -5.29
CA LYS A 95 -0.73 -50.21 -5.87
C LYS A 95 -1.30 -50.53 -7.27
N SER A 96 -0.59 -51.35 -8.05
CA SER A 96 -1.03 -51.75 -9.39
C SER A 96 -2.26 -52.65 -9.35
N GLN A 97 -2.37 -53.56 -8.38
CA GLN A 97 -3.49 -54.49 -8.27
C GLN A 97 -4.83 -53.78 -7.98
N ILE A 98 -4.79 -52.59 -7.36
CA ILE A 98 -5.98 -51.77 -7.09
C ILE A 98 -6.13 -50.56 -8.04
N GLY A 99 -5.38 -50.53 -9.15
CA GLY A 99 -5.49 -49.48 -10.17
C GLY A 99 -4.90 -48.12 -9.76
N LEU A 100 -4.04 -48.08 -8.74
CA LEU A 100 -3.40 -46.88 -8.22
C LEU A 100 -1.91 -46.80 -8.58
N SER A 101 -1.48 -47.43 -9.69
CA SER A 101 -0.08 -47.46 -10.12
C SER A 101 0.53 -46.06 -10.33
N ASN A 102 -0.30 -45.09 -10.70
CA ASN A 102 0.10 -43.71 -10.96
C ASN A 102 -0.03 -42.80 -9.71
N VAL A 103 -0.46 -43.35 -8.58
CA VAL A 103 -0.66 -42.58 -7.35
C VAL A 103 0.61 -42.61 -6.51
N ASP A 104 1.26 -41.47 -6.39
CA ASP A 104 2.39 -41.27 -5.49
C ASP A 104 1.93 -41.22 -4.03
N ASN A 105 2.76 -41.76 -3.13
CA ASN A 105 2.52 -41.64 -1.69
C ASN A 105 3.28 -40.41 -1.16
N THR A 106 2.71 -39.23 -1.39
CA THR A 106 3.31 -37.95 -1.00
C THR A 106 2.53 -37.36 0.16
N SER A 107 3.21 -37.14 1.30
CA SER A 107 2.62 -36.44 2.45
C SER A 107 2.18 -35.03 2.08
N ASP A 108 1.15 -34.49 2.75
CA ASP A 108 0.58 -33.18 2.41
C ASP A 108 1.61 -32.04 2.36
N ILE A 109 2.59 -32.02 3.27
CA ILE A 109 3.68 -31.02 3.29
C ILE A 109 4.58 -31.05 2.06
N ASN A 110 4.68 -32.21 1.38
CA ASN A 110 5.53 -32.41 0.22
C ASN A 110 4.75 -32.31 -1.11
N LYS A 111 3.44 -32.05 -1.06
CA LYS A 111 2.64 -31.86 -2.27
C LYS A 111 3.02 -30.51 -2.89
N PRO A 112 3.40 -30.46 -4.17
CA PRO A 112 3.69 -29.19 -4.82
C PRO A 112 2.41 -28.35 -4.88
N ILE A 113 2.56 -27.03 -4.76
CA ILE A 113 1.45 -26.13 -5.02
C ILE A 113 1.11 -26.13 -6.51
N SER A 114 -0.15 -25.89 -6.83
CA SER A 114 -0.57 -25.82 -8.24
C SER A 114 0.04 -24.61 -8.94
N THR A 115 0.24 -24.69 -10.25
CA THR A 115 0.66 -23.55 -11.07
C THR A 115 -0.28 -22.36 -10.90
N ALA A 116 -1.60 -22.60 -10.76
CA ALA A 116 -2.58 -21.55 -10.53
C ALA A 116 -2.33 -20.83 -9.19
N THR A 117 -1.99 -21.58 -8.14
CA THR A 117 -1.62 -21.01 -6.83
C THR A 117 -0.33 -20.21 -6.93
N GLN A 118 0.70 -20.73 -7.58
CA GLN A 118 1.96 -20.00 -7.76
C GLN A 118 1.77 -18.71 -8.57
N THR A 119 0.99 -18.74 -9.66
CA THR A 119 0.67 -17.53 -10.44
C THR A 119 -0.08 -16.49 -9.59
N ALA A 120 -1.02 -16.92 -8.75
CA ALA A 120 -1.73 -16.02 -7.85
C ALA A 120 -0.80 -15.39 -6.81
N LEU A 121 0.14 -16.17 -6.25
CA LEU A 121 1.16 -15.67 -5.31
C LEU A 121 2.10 -14.65 -5.98
N ASN A 122 2.56 -14.94 -7.20
CA ASN A 122 3.39 -13.99 -7.96
C ASN A 122 2.64 -12.67 -8.22
N GLY A 123 1.37 -12.74 -8.59
CA GLY A 123 0.56 -11.54 -8.79
C GLY A 123 0.30 -10.74 -7.50
N LEU A 124 0.35 -11.37 -6.33
CA LEU A 124 0.34 -10.66 -5.05
C LEU A 124 1.69 -10.01 -4.75
N ASP A 125 2.79 -10.69 -5.05
CA ASP A 125 4.15 -10.18 -4.90
C ASP A 125 4.41 -8.93 -5.78
N ASP A 126 3.93 -8.96 -7.02
CA ASP A 126 3.96 -7.80 -7.93
C ASP A 126 3.22 -6.60 -7.35
N LYS A 127 2.01 -6.83 -6.79
CA LYS A 127 1.22 -5.77 -6.14
C LYS A 127 1.91 -5.21 -4.91
N ILE A 128 2.55 -6.06 -4.10
CA ILE A 128 3.32 -5.63 -2.92
C ILE A 128 4.51 -4.77 -3.35
N THR A 129 5.23 -5.20 -4.39
CA THR A 129 6.36 -4.47 -4.95
C THR A 129 5.94 -3.09 -5.47
N VAL A 130 4.85 -3.01 -6.23
CA VAL A 130 4.28 -1.73 -6.69
C VAL A 130 3.90 -0.84 -5.51
N ASN A 131 3.18 -1.38 -4.51
CA ASN A 131 2.80 -0.62 -3.32
C ASN A 131 4.01 -0.09 -2.55
N SER A 132 5.08 -0.89 -2.41
CA SER A 132 6.33 -0.44 -1.78
C SER A 132 6.98 0.72 -2.54
N GLY A 133 6.97 0.68 -3.88
CA GLY A 133 7.46 1.79 -4.71
C GLY A 133 6.64 3.07 -4.53
N LEU A 134 5.31 2.94 -4.51
CA LEU A 134 4.39 4.07 -4.27
C LEU A 134 4.57 4.67 -2.87
N ILE A 135 4.77 3.85 -1.85
CA ILE A 135 5.04 4.31 -0.47
C ILE A 135 6.34 5.11 -0.42
N ASN A 136 7.41 4.64 -1.07
CA ASN A 136 8.67 5.36 -1.12
C ASN A 136 8.55 6.71 -1.85
N ASP A 137 7.81 6.77 -2.97
CA ASP A 137 7.55 8.04 -3.67
C ASP A 137 6.75 9.02 -2.79
N LEU A 138 5.72 8.54 -2.09
CA LEU A 138 4.95 9.35 -1.15
C LEU A 138 5.82 9.89 -0.01
N ASP A 139 6.73 9.09 0.52
CA ASP A 139 7.67 9.50 1.59
C ASP A 139 8.64 10.60 1.12
N ILE A 140 9.19 10.45 -0.10
CA ILE A 140 10.04 11.47 -0.72
C ILE A 140 9.26 12.77 -0.93
N ARG A 141 8.04 12.69 -1.48
CA ARG A 141 7.19 13.87 -1.75
C ARG A 141 6.76 14.57 -0.45
N LEU A 142 6.44 13.81 0.60
CA LEU A 142 6.11 14.35 1.90
C LEU A 142 7.30 15.08 2.54
N SER A 143 8.49 14.49 2.45
CA SER A 143 9.73 15.09 2.94
C SER A 143 10.08 16.39 2.20
N ALA A 144 9.91 16.41 0.87
CA ALA A 144 10.10 17.61 0.06
C ALA A 144 9.10 18.71 0.43
N LEU A 145 7.81 18.38 0.56
CA LEU A 145 6.78 19.33 0.97
C LEU A 145 7.07 19.91 2.37
N GLY A 146 7.48 19.06 3.32
CA GLY A 146 7.88 19.50 4.65
C GLY A 146 9.04 20.50 4.63
N SER A 147 10.02 20.27 3.76
CA SER A 147 11.17 21.18 3.58
C SER A 147 10.74 22.53 2.99
N THR A 148 9.85 22.53 2.00
CA THR A 148 9.32 23.77 1.40
C THR A 148 8.52 24.58 2.42
N VAL A 149 7.59 23.95 3.13
CA VAL A 149 6.78 24.63 4.16
C VAL A 149 7.67 25.22 5.25
N GLN A 150 8.73 24.51 5.65
CA GLN A 150 9.68 25.01 6.63
C GLN A 150 10.48 26.22 6.11
N GLN A 151 10.87 26.24 4.84
CA GLN A 151 11.51 27.41 4.24
C GLN A 151 10.56 28.61 4.18
N ASP A 152 9.33 28.41 3.71
CA ASP A 152 8.33 29.48 3.63
C ASP A 152 8.05 30.08 5.02
N TYR A 153 7.97 29.24 6.05
CA TYR A 153 7.83 29.68 7.44
C TYR A 153 9.02 30.53 7.89
N ILE A 154 10.25 30.08 7.65
CA ILE A 154 11.47 30.83 7.99
C ILE A 154 11.53 32.17 7.25
N GLU A 155 11.17 32.20 5.97
CA GLU A 155 11.16 33.43 5.18
C GLU A 155 10.13 34.43 5.72
N LEU A 156 8.93 33.96 6.08
CA LEU A 156 7.90 34.79 6.69
C LEU A 156 8.34 35.32 8.06
N ASP A 157 8.94 34.47 8.90
CA ASP A 157 9.43 34.84 10.23
C ASP A 157 10.53 35.91 10.15
N ASN A 158 11.45 35.76 9.20
CA ASN A 158 12.47 36.76 8.91
C ASN A 158 11.86 38.09 8.45
N LYS A 159 10.86 38.06 7.56
CA LYS A 159 10.14 39.27 7.10
C LYS A 159 9.38 39.96 8.24
N ILE A 160 8.74 39.19 9.11
CA ILE A 160 8.03 39.72 10.29
C ILE A 160 9.02 40.35 11.26
N SER A 161 10.14 39.70 11.52
CA SER A 161 11.20 40.21 12.40
C SER A 161 11.75 41.54 11.86
N ALA A 162 12.11 41.60 10.58
CA ALA A 162 12.59 42.82 9.95
C ALA A 162 11.57 43.97 10.00
N ASN A 163 10.28 43.67 9.81
CA ASN A 163 9.23 44.69 9.95
C ASN A 163 9.03 45.13 11.40
N THR A 164 9.20 44.23 12.37
CA THR A 164 9.14 44.58 13.80
C THR A 164 10.26 45.54 14.17
N ASP A 165 11.47 45.30 13.66
CA ASP A 165 12.62 46.19 13.84
C ASP A 165 12.37 47.56 13.18
N ASN A 166 11.89 47.57 11.93
CA ASN A 166 11.53 48.82 11.24
C ASN A 166 10.46 49.63 12.00
N ILE A 167 9.45 48.97 12.59
CA ILE A 167 8.43 49.62 13.42
C ILE A 167 9.06 50.20 14.69
N SER A 168 9.98 49.47 15.32
CA SER A 168 10.74 49.96 16.49
C SER A 168 11.57 51.20 16.12
N ASP A 169 12.31 51.16 15.02
CA ASP A 169 13.12 52.28 14.54
C ASP A 169 12.26 53.52 14.23
N ILE A 170 11.09 53.33 13.59
CA ILE A 170 10.13 54.42 13.37
C ILE A 170 9.64 54.99 14.70
N GLN A 171 9.33 54.13 15.68
CA GLN A 171 8.90 54.57 17.01
C GLN A 171 9.99 55.36 17.75
N ASP A 172 11.27 54.99 17.59
CA ASP A 172 12.40 55.70 18.18
C ASP A 172 12.69 57.04 17.48
N LEU A 173 12.44 57.12 16.16
CA LEU A 173 12.52 58.36 15.38
C LEU A 173 11.36 59.32 15.68
N ILE A 174 10.19 58.82 16.08
CA ILE A 174 9.13 59.67 16.64
C ILE A 174 9.70 60.27 17.91
N PRO A 175 9.97 61.58 17.94
CA PRO A 175 10.83 62.13 18.97
C PRO A 175 10.31 61.83 20.38
N ASN A 176 11.19 61.33 21.25
CA ASN A 176 11.12 61.56 22.71
C ASN A 176 11.22 63.07 23.06
N GLN A 177 10.93 63.98 22.12
CA GLN A 177 11.08 65.42 22.21
C GLN A 177 9.79 66.16 22.55
N ALA A 178 8.75 65.47 23.04
CA ALA A 178 7.73 66.13 23.85
C ALA A 178 8.32 66.48 25.23
N THR A 179 9.33 67.34 25.23
CA THR A 179 9.80 68.07 26.39
C THR A 179 9.33 69.50 26.20
N SER A 180 9.00 70.18 27.29
CA SER A 180 8.41 71.53 27.30
C SER A 180 9.25 72.62 26.61
N THR A 181 10.43 72.29 26.09
CA THR A 181 11.40 73.19 25.47
C THR A 181 11.55 73.01 23.96
N ASN A 182 11.01 71.96 23.34
CA ASN A 182 11.19 71.70 21.90
C ASN A 182 9.87 71.88 21.13
N GLN A 183 9.71 73.05 20.51
CA GLN A 183 8.44 73.52 19.91
C GLN A 183 8.18 73.02 18.48
N LEU A 184 9.01 72.14 17.90
CA LEU A 184 8.83 71.68 16.53
C LEU A 184 7.93 70.45 16.36
N ALA A 185 7.47 69.83 17.45
CA ALA A 185 6.42 68.81 17.39
C ALA A 185 5.78 68.66 18.77
N ASP A 186 4.84 69.55 19.09
CA ASP A 186 3.92 69.28 20.18
C ASP A 186 3.27 67.93 19.89
N LYS A 187 3.50 66.91 20.74
CA LYS A 187 2.87 65.59 20.60
C LYS A 187 1.35 65.73 20.44
N GLN A 188 0.76 66.81 20.99
CA GLN A 188 -0.64 67.14 20.78
C GLN A 188 -0.95 67.64 19.38
N PHE A 189 -0.08 68.39 18.70
CA PHE A 189 -0.29 68.83 17.31
C PHE A 189 -0.20 67.66 16.32
N VAL A 190 0.80 66.79 16.48
CA VAL A 190 0.94 65.60 15.63
C VAL A 190 -0.15 64.57 15.94
N ASN A 191 -0.49 64.33 17.22
CA ASN A 191 -1.62 63.45 17.56
C ASN A 191 -2.98 64.07 17.19
N SER A 192 -3.15 65.39 17.25
CA SER A 192 -4.38 66.04 16.78
C SER A 192 -4.48 65.99 15.25
N ALA A 193 -3.38 66.05 14.51
CA ALA A 193 -3.37 65.87 13.06
C ALA A 193 -3.62 64.42 12.65
N ILE A 194 -3.23 63.45 13.48
CA ILE A 194 -3.48 62.02 13.25
C ILE A 194 -4.90 61.60 13.67
N GLN A 195 -5.56 62.31 14.60
CA GLN A 195 -6.87 61.90 15.16
C GLN A 195 -8.01 62.92 15.04
N THR A 196 -7.81 64.14 14.52
CA THR A 196 -8.90 65.13 14.37
C THR A 196 -8.79 65.91 13.06
N ASN A 197 -9.94 66.38 12.58
CA ASN A 197 -10.16 67.12 11.32
C ASN A 197 -8.98 68.02 10.93
N SER A 198 -8.58 67.90 9.65
CA SER A 198 -7.49 68.63 8.99
C SER A 198 -7.40 70.10 9.44
N ALA A 199 -6.22 70.50 9.90
CA ALA A 199 -5.91 71.91 10.20
C ALA A 199 -5.60 72.64 8.89
N HIS A 200 -6.41 73.62 8.50
CA HIS A 200 -6.20 74.34 7.25
C HIS A 200 -5.54 75.71 7.46
N PHE A 201 -4.66 76.06 6.52
CA PHE A 201 -4.05 77.39 6.48
C PHE A 201 -5.01 78.40 5.84
N ARG A 202 -5.37 79.44 6.58
CA ARG A 202 -6.37 80.44 6.16
C ARG A 202 -5.76 81.73 5.63
N GLY A 203 -4.47 81.72 5.32
CA GLY A 203 -3.77 82.79 4.62
C GLY A 203 -2.80 83.60 5.48
N ASN A 204 -2.08 84.48 4.79
CA ASN A 204 -1.12 85.41 5.36
C ASN A 204 -1.64 86.84 5.23
N TRP A 205 -1.68 87.57 6.33
CA TRP A 205 -2.25 88.91 6.41
C TRP A 205 -1.16 89.90 6.82
N SER A 206 -1.04 91.01 6.10
CA SER A 206 -0.03 92.03 6.40
C SER A 206 -0.21 92.68 7.77
N THR A 207 -1.46 92.92 8.19
CA THR A 207 -1.79 93.47 9.51
C THR A 207 -3.03 92.82 10.08
N TRP A 208 -3.27 92.94 11.38
CA TRP A 208 -4.52 92.47 11.99
C TRP A 208 -5.73 93.12 11.32
N ALA A 209 -5.65 94.40 10.92
CA ALA A 209 -6.75 95.10 10.25
C ALA A 209 -7.17 94.43 8.93
N ASN A 210 -6.27 93.72 8.24
CA ASN A 210 -6.57 93.03 6.99
C ASN A 210 -7.26 91.68 7.19
N VAL A 211 -7.25 91.11 8.39
CA VAL A 211 -7.94 89.85 8.68
C VAL A 211 -9.46 90.04 8.53
N PRO A 212 -10.16 89.21 7.73
CA PRO A 212 -11.57 89.37 7.44
C PRO A 212 -12.47 89.33 8.67
N THR A 213 -13.47 90.22 8.69
CA THR A 213 -14.49 90.26 9.74
C THR A 213 -15.65 89.31 9.49
N ASP A 214 -15.87 88.89 8.24
CA ASP A 214 -16.84 87.87 7.86
C ASP A 214 -16.12 86.52 7.72
N VAL A 215 -16.72 85.46 8.24
CA VAL A 215 -16.20 84.10 8.10
C VAL A 215 -16.15 83.64 6.64
N ASN A 216 -17.00 84.18 5.75
CA ASN A 216 -17.08 83.78 4.35
C ASN A 216 -16.04 84.45 3.44
N ASP A 217 -15.29 85.42 3.97
CA ASP A 217 -14.28 86.16 3.21
C ASP A 217 -12.86 85.61 3.42
N TYR A 218 -12.71 84.58 4.26
CA TYR A 218 -11.46 83.86 4.36
C TYR A 218 -11.20 83.04 3.09
N PRO A 219 -9.92 82.83 2.73
CA PRO A 219 -9.54 81.81 1.76
C PRO A 219 -10.23 80.49 2.08
N ALA A 220 -10.73 79.84 1.03
CA ALA A 220 -11.24 78.48 1.14
C ALA A 220 -10.09 77.55 1.55
N ASP A 221 -10.40 76.56 2.38
CA ASP A 221 -9.51 75.42 2.59
C ASP A 221 -9.42 74.54 1.32
N ASP A 222 -8.59 73.49 1.38
CA ASP A 222 -8.38 72.58 0.26
C ASP A 222 -9.67 71.83 -0.16
N ASP A 223 -10.69 71.81 0.69
CA ASP A 223 -12.02 71.26 0.44
C ASP A 223 -13.02 72.30 -0.10
N GLY A 224 -12.59 73.55 -0.31
CA GLY A 224 -13.42 74.64 -0.82
C GLY A 224 -14.28 75.34 0.23
N ASN A 225 -14.15 74.98 1.51
CA ASN A 225 -14.92 75.53 2.60
C ASN A 225 -14.26 76.82 3.14
N LYS A 226 -15.07 77.87 3.25
CA LYS A 226 -14.62 79.18 3.70
C LYS A 226 -14.81 79.40 5.19
N THR A 227 -15.49 78.54 5.91
CA THR A 227 -15.72 78.76 7.36
C THR A 227 -14.53 78.23 8.17
N PRO A 228 -13.86 79.05 9.02
CA PRO A 228 -12.84 78.56 9.94
C PRO A 228 -13.37 77.52 10.92
N THR A 229 -12.63 76.42 11.07
CA THR A 229 -12.90 75.37 12.08
C THR A 229 -11.87 75.43 13.20
N THR A 230 -12.13 74.74 14.31
CA THR A 230 -11.37 74.85 15.57
C THR A 230 -9.90 74.41 15.52
N ASN A 231 -9.40 74.04 14.34
CA ASN A 231 -8.00 73.63 14.10
C ASN A 231 -7.30 74.51 13.04
N ASP A 232 -8.01 75.47 12.44
CA ASP A 232 -7.45 76.29 11.37
C ASP A 232 -6.49 77.36 11.91
N TYR A 233 -5.50 77.71 11.09
CA TYR A 233 -4.44 78.66 11.46
C TYR A 233 -4.21 79.72 10.38
N MET A 234 -3.75 80.90 10.78
CA MET A 234 -3.34 81.97 9.85
C MET A 234 -2.13 82.72 10.38
N VAL A 235 -1.46 83.46 9.50
CA VAL A 235 -0.32 84.31 9.87
C VAL A 235 -0.69 85.78 9.70
N VAL A 236 -0.28 86.60 10.66
CA VAL A 236 -0.41 88.06 10.59
C VAL A 236 0.98 88.65 10.76
N GLN A 237 1.55 89.23 9.69
CA GLN A 237 2.94 89.72 9.65
C GLN A 237 3.20 90.89 10.62
N ASN A 238 2.19 91.73 10.84
CA ASN A 238 2.24 92.79 11.83
C ASN A 238 0.97 92.79 12.68
N ALA A 239 1.05 92.13 13.84
CA ALA A 239 -0.08 91.99 14.75
C ALA A 239 -0.23 93.17 15.75
N SER A 240 0.47 94.29 15.55
CA SER A 240 0.44 95.45 16.47
C SER A 240 -0.93 96.05 16.71
N ASP A 241 -1.85 95.89 15.76
CA ASP A 241 -3.23 96.38 15.87
C ASP A 241 -4.21 95.33 16.44
N TYR A 242 -3.72 94.23 17.02
CA TYR A 242 -4.57 93.23 17.68
C TYR A 242 -5.26 93.84 18.92
N THR A 243 -6.58 93.67 19.01
CA THR A 243 -7.37 94.21 20.11
C THR A 243 -7.23 93.35 21.35
N GLY A 244 -6.71 93.91 22.45
CA GLY A 244 -6.68 93.25 23.75
C GLY A 244 -5.29 92.85 24.25
N ASP A 245 -4.23 92.97 23.42
CA ASP A 245 -2.84 92.76 23.84
C ASP A 245 -1.85 93.48 22.90
N THR A 246 -0.64 93.80 23.34
CA THR A 246 0.38 94.47 22.49
C THR A 246 1.28 93.44 21.81
N LEU A 247 0.88 92.95 20.65
CA LEU A 247 1.68 91.99 19.87
C LEU A 247 2.63 92.72 18.92
N VAL A 248 3.92 92.40 18.92
CA VAL A 248 4.90 93.01 18.00
C VAL A 248 5.38 91.97 16.98
N GLY A 249 5.53 92.36 15.71
CA GLY A 249 6.02 91.48 14.64
C GLY A 249 4.99 90.48 14.13
N ALA A 250 5.48 89.42 13.47
CA ALA A 250 4.63 88.41 12.87
C ALA A 250 4.15 87.40 13.92
N TRP A 251 2.90 86.97 13.81
CA TRP A 251 2.28 86.02 14.75
C TRP A 251 1.44 85.00 14.01
N GLN A 252 1.46 83.76 14.50
CA GLN A 252 0.48 82.76 14.12
C GLN A 252 -0.74 82.86 15.02
N PHE A 253 -1.93 82.83 14.41
CA PHE A 253 -3.22 82.77 15.07
C PHE A 253 -3.88 81.42 14.81
N THR A 254 -4.67 80.94 15.78
CA THR A 254 -5.50 79.74 15.65
C THR A 254 -6.95 80.08 15.94
N TYR A 255 -7.88 79.47 15.20
CA TYR A 255 -9.30 79.70 15.38
C TYR A 255 -9.83 78.81 16.51
N THR A 256 -10.35 79.41 17.57
CA THR A 256 -10.84 78.69 18.76
C THR A 256 -12.36 78.56 18.81
N GLY A 257 -13.08 79.03 17.79
CA GLY A 257 -14.55 78.87 17.68
C GLY A 257 -15.37 79.60 18.74
N LEU A 258 -14.77 80.54 19.50
CA LEU A 258 -15.48 81.29 20.54
C LEU A 258 -16.42 82.34 19.95
N TRP A 259 -17.60 82.42 20.56
CA TRP A 259 -18.78 83.16 20.11
C TRP A 259 -18.54 84.66 19.94
N ALA A 260 -18.22 85.08 18.72
CA ALA A 260 -18.64 86.40 18.32
C ALA A 260 -19.14 86.40 16.89
N THR A 261 -20.25 87.11 16.71
CA THR A 261 -20.96 87.37 15.45
C THR A 261 -20.11 88.09 14.39
N ASN A 262 -18.82 88.32 14.66
CA ASN A 262 -17.82 88.90 13.78
C ASN A 262 -16.64 87.91 13.70
N GLY A 263 -16.47 87.22 12.56
CA GLY A 263 -15.55 86.08 12.33
C GLY A 263 -14.07 86.29 12.69
N LYS A 264 -13.62 87.53 12.86
CA LYS A 264 -12.26 87.88 13.30
C LYS A 264 -11.96 87.57 14.77
N SER A 265 -12.99 87.53 15.62
CA SER A 265 -12.88 87.41 17.09
C SER A 265 -12.54 86.00 17.59
N GLY A 266 -12.86 84.97 16.80
CA GLY A 266 -12.55 83.59 17.12
C GLY A 266 -11.07 83.25 16.97
N TRP A 267 -10.25 84.17 16.45
CA TRP A 267 -8.83 83.98 16.24
C TRP A 267 -8.02 84.47 17.44
N GLN A 268 -7.24 83.56 18.03
CA GLN A 268 -6.39 83.82 19.19
C GLN A 268 -4.92 83.72 18.81
N PRO A 269 -4.07 84.66 19.25
CA PRO A 269 -2.62 84.59 19.00
C PRO A 269 -2.05 83.37 19.72
N ARG A 270 -1.16 82.62 19.05
CA ARG A 270 -0.56 81.40 19.62
C ARG A 270 0.92 81.59 19.91
N PHE A 271 1.70 82.02 18.93
CA PHE A 271 3.12 82.30 19.10
C PHE A 271 3.60 83.32 18.08
N GLN A 272 4.62 84.09 18.48
CA GLN A 272 5.32 85.02 17.61
C GLN A 272 6.15 84.24 16.59
N ILE A 273 5.97 84.56 15.32
CA ILE A 273 6.83 84.09 14.23
C ILE A 273 8.01 85.05 14.17
N ASN A 274 9.18 84.57 14.54
CA ASN A 274 10.40 85.33 14.40
C ASN A 274 10.80 85.26 12.91
N GLU A 275 10.45 86.28 12.10
CA GLU A 275 10.82 86.37 10.67
C GLU A 275 12.33 86.60 10.44
N SER A 276 13.21 86.05 11.29
CA SER A 276 14.62 85.96 10.93
C SER A 276 14.73 84.91 9.83
N PRO A 277 15.17 85.25 8.59
CA PRO A 277 15.61 84.21 7.66
C PRO A 277 16.62 83.34 8.41
N LEU A 278 16.52 82.01 8.23
CA LEU A 278 17.46 81.07 8.83
C LEU A 278 18.86 81.65 8.69
N THR A 279 19.55 81.84 9.80
CA THR A 279 20.93 82.33 9.73
C THR A 279 21.71 81.39 8.81
N PRO A 280 22.71 81.88 8.06
CA PRO A 280 23.51 81.00 7.20
C PRO A 280 24.02 79.74 7.93
N ALA A 281 24.25 79.83 9.25
CA ALA A 281 24.59 78.69 10.10
C ALA A 281 23.43 77.69 10.30
N GLN A 282 22.18 78.15 10.48
CA GLN A 282 21.00 77.29 10.57
C GLN A 282 20.66 76.65 9.22
N GLN A 283 20.80 77.39 8.12
CA GLN A 283 20.64 76.83 6.76
C GLN A 283 21.73 75.79 6.48
N THR A 284 22.98 76.08 6.85
CA THR A 284 24.10 75.12 6.72
C THR A 284 23.88 73.89 7.61
N ALA A 285 23.29 74.04 8.81
CA ALA A 285 22.97 72.91 9.67
C ALA A 285 21.87 72.01 9.07
N LEU A 286 20.83 72.60 8.48
CA LEU A 286 19.81 71.86 7.72
C LEU A 286 20.41 71.15 6.51
N ASP A 287 21.22 71.86 5.72
CA ASP A 287 21.84 71.33 4.50
C ASP A 287 22.93 70.29 4.80
N SER A 288 23.60 70.38 5.96
CA SER A 288 24.64 69.43 6.39
C SER A 288 24.09 68.04 6.76
N GLY A 289 22.79 67.94 7.07
CA GLY A 289 22.09 66.66 7.24
C GLY A 289 21.80 65.96 5.91
N ILE A 290 21.79 66.71 4.81
CA ILE A 290 21.61 66.19 3.45
C ILE A 290 23.00 65.94 2.86
N THR A 291 23.61 64.82 3.25
CA THR A 291 24.90 64.43 2.68
C THR A 291 24.75 64.05 1.19
N PRO A 292 25.78 64.26 0.34
CA PRO A 292 25.75 63.79 -1.05
C PRO A 292 25.45 62.28 -1.18
N ALA A 293 25.81 61.49 -0.16
CA ALA A 293 25.47 60.09 -0.04
C ALA A 293 23.96 59.88 0.17
N LEU A 294 23.31 60.68 1.02
CA LEU A 294 21.85 60.65 1.20
C LEU A 294 21.12 61.02 -0.09
N VAL A 295 21.59 62.03 -0.82
CA VAL A 295 21.02 62.46 -2.11
C VAL A 295 21.17 61.37 -3.17
N THR A 296 22.33 60.71 -3.20
CA THR A 296 22.58 59.59 -4.11
C THR A 296 21.69 58.41 -3.76
N GLN A 297 21.56 58.07 -2.46
CA GLN A 297 20.69 57.00 -1.99
C GLN A 297 19.22 57.28 -2.31
N ILE A 298 18.74 58.51 -2.15
CA ILE A 298 17.38 58.92 -2.53
C ILE A 298 17.18 58.76 -4.05
N GLY A 299 18.16 59.17 -4.86
CA GLY A 299 18.11 58.96 -6.32
C GLY A 299 18.09 57.49 -6.71
N THR A 300 18.88 56.64 -6.04
CA THR A 300 18.87 55.19 -6.23
C THR A 300 17.52 54.60 -5.84
N ASN A 301 17.00 54.93 -4.66
CA ASN A 301 15.70 54.46 -4.19
C ASN A 301 14.56 54.88 -5.14
N GLN A 302 14.61 56.09 -5.71
CA GLN A 302 13.64 56.55 -6.70
C GLN A 302 13.68 55.71 -7.99
N SER A 303 14.88 55.34 -8.46
CA SER A 303 15.08 54.46 -9.61
C SER A 303 14.58 53.04 -9.33
N ASP A 304 14.83 52.52 -8.13
CA ASP A 304 14.37 51.20 -7.71
C ASP A 304 12.84 51.15 -7.61
N ILE A 305 12.21 52.18 -7.05
CA ILE A 305 10.74 52.30 -6.99
C ILE A 305 10.13 52.37 -8.40
N GLN A 306 10.74 53.09 -9.35
CA GLN A 306 10.28 53.09 -10.75
C GLN A 306 10.40 51.70 -11.39
N THR A 307 11.48 50.98 -11.11
CA THR A 307 11.69 49.62 -11.59
C THR A 307 10.66 48.65 -11.00
N ILE A 308 10.41 48.76 -9.69
CA ILE A 308 9.39 47.98 -8.97
C ILE A 308 8.00 48.26 -9.55
N ASN A 309 7.62 49.53 -9.76
CA ASN A 309 6.32 49.90 -10.35
C ASN A 309 6.17 49.40 -11.79
N THR A 310 7.25 49.42 -12.59
CA THR A 310 7.25 48.85 -13.94
C THR A 310 7.09 47.32 -13.90
N THR A 311 7.71 46.67 -12.91
CA THR A 311 7.61 45.21 -12.74
C THR A 311 6.24 44.80 -12.21
N LEU A 312 5.68 45.51 -11.24
CA LEU A 312 4.33 45.30 -10.69
C LEU A 312 3.23 45.56 -11.72
N SER A 313 3.38 46.58 -12.58
CA SER A 313 2.46 46.78 -13.71
C SER A 313 2.60 45.67 -14.76
N GLY A 314 3.80 45.11 -14.95
CA GLY A 314 4.02 43.87 -15.70
C GLY A 314 3.30 42.66 -15.09
N PHE A 315 3.35 42.48 -13.76
CA PHE A 315 2.61 41.42 -13.06
C PHE A 315 1.08 41.63 -13.12
N GLY A 316 0.61 42.88 -13.09
CA GLY A 316 -0.80 43.21 -13.32
C GLY A 316 -1.32 42.74 -14.69
N ASN A 317 -0.45 42.73 -15.71
CA ASN A 317 -0.75 42.15 -17.03
C ASN A 317 -0.59 40.62 -17.08
N ILE A 318 0.22 40.02 -16.20
CA ILE A 318 0.37 38.55 -16.09
C ILE A 318 -0.87 37.91 -15.44
N VAL A 319 -1.63 38.64 -14.60
CA VAL A 319 -2.93 38.16 -14.08
C VAL A 319 -4.04 38.13 -15.14
N THR A 320 -3.81 38.72 -16.32
CA THR A 320 -4.59 38.42 -17.53
C THR A 320 -3.87 37.40 -18.39
N HIS A 321 -3.67 36.17 -17.88
CA HIS A 321 -3.44 35.04 -18.77
C HIS A 321 -4.60 35.00 -19.76
N ASN A 322 -4.30 35.31 -21.02
CA ASN A 322 -5.26 35.22 -22.10
C ASN A 322 -5.79 33.78 -22.10
N THR A 323 -7.12 33.60 -22.10
CA THR A 323 -7.72 32.26 -22.05
C THR A 323 -7.28 31.34 -23.19
N SER A 324 -6.55 31.87 -24.18
CA SER A 324 -5.84 31.13 -25.23
C SER A 324 -4.65 30.29 -24.76
N GLU A 325 -4.13 30.50 -23.55
CA GLU A 325 -3.01 29.72 -22.99
C GLU A 325 -3.46 28.49 -22.19
N PHE A 326 -4.73 28.43 -21.79
CA PHE A 326 -5.33 27.17 -21.34
C PHE A 326 -5.58 26.30 -22.56
N ALA A 327 -5.36 24.98 -22.43
CA ALA A 327 -5.58 24.01 -23.50
C ALA A 327 -6.89 24.30 -24.25
N THR A 328 -6.78 24.72 -25.51
CA THR A 328 -7.95 25.02 -26.34
C THR A 328 -8.81 23.77 -26.47
N SER A 329 -10.12 23.90 -26.69
CA SER A 329 -11.00 22.76 -26.98
C SER A 329 -10.44 21.88 -28.10
N ALA A 330 -9.71 22.46 -29.06
CA ALA A 330 -9.00 21.74 -30.13
C ALA A 330 -7.82 20.88 -29.63
N GLN A 331 -7.07 21.33 -28.61
CA GLN A 331 -6.04 20.51 -27.96
C GLN A 331 -6.66 19.40 -27.10
N GLY A 332 -7.80 19.66 -26.45
CA GLY A 332 -8.62 18.64 -25.78
C GLY A 332 -9.12 17.55 -26.75
N THR A 333 -9.66 17.94 -27.91
CA THR A 333 -10.07 16.99 -28.96
C THR A 333 -8.90 16.15 -29.47
N LYS A 334 -7.70 16.72 -29.60
CA LYS A 334 -6.49 15.97 -29.97
C LYS A 334 -6.04 14.98 -28.90
N ALA A 335 -6.20 15.30 -27.62
CA ALA A 335 -5.92 14.37 -26.53
C ALA A 335 -6.97 13.23 -26.46
N ASP A 336 -8.25 13.55 -26.66
CA ASP A 336 -9.34 12.57 -26.71
C ASP A 336 -9.26 11.65 -27.93
N THR A 337 -8.62 12.10 -29.03
CA THR A 337 -8.39 11.29 -30.24
C THR A 337 -7.01 10.62 -30.27
N ALA A 338 -6.14 10.84 -29.29
CA ALA A 338 -4.81 10.21 -29.24
C ALA A 338 -4.83 8.74 -28.80
N LEU A 339 -5.99 8.24 -28.33
CA LEU A 339 -6.27 6.81 -28.15
C LEU A 339 -7.66 6.52 -28.71
N GLN A 340 -7.76 6.20 -30.01
CA GLN A 340 -9.02 5.74 -30.57
C GLN A 340 -9.14 4.22 -30.41
N ALA A 341 -10.36 3.70 -30.27
CA ALA A 341 -10.61 2.26 -30.21
C ALA A 341 -10.02 1.50 -31.42
N THR A 342 -9.83 2.17 -32.56
CA THR A 342 -9.14 1.63 -33.75
C THR A 342 -7.66 1.33 -33.51
N ASP A 343 -7.00 2.05 -32.61
CA ASP A 343 -5.59 1.80 -32.25
C ASP A 343 -5.45 0.52 -31.39
N ILE A 344 -6.51 0.15 -30.67
CA ILE A 344 -6.65 -1.14 -29.96
C ILE A 344 -7.09 -2.26 -30.94
N VAL A 345 -7.82 -1.91 -31.99
CA VAL A 345 -8.45 -2.82 -32.97
C VAL A 345 -7.60 -3.05 -34.23
N SER A 346 -6.29 -2.73 -34.21
CA SER A 346 -5.35 -3.31 -35.19
C SER A 346 -4.98 -4.77 -34.86
N SER A 347 -5.42 -5.27 -33.70
CA SER A 347 -5.27 -6.68 -33.28
C SER A 347 -6.54 -7.53 -33.46
N VAL A 348 -7.64 -6.96 -33.94
CA VAL A 348 -8.92 -7.67 -34.09
C VAL A 348 -9.50 -7.44 -35.49
N ASP A 349 -9.30 -8.42 -36.37
CA ASP A 349 -9.92 -8.49 -37.69
C ASP A 349 -11.46 -8.47 -37.55
N SER A 350 -12.07 -7.40 -38.04
CA SER A 350 -13.50 -7.12 -37.98
C SER A 350 -14.35 -7.91 -39.00
N SER A 351 -13.83 -8.98 -39.61
CA SER A 351 -14.59 -9.82 -40.56
C SER A 351 -15.19 -11.11 -39.97
N SER A 352 -14.99 -11.38 -38.67
CA SER A 352 -15.46 -12.62 -38.03
C SER A 352 -16.68 -12.39 -37.12
N THR A 353 -17.87 -12.79 -37.59
CA THR A 353 -19.09 -12.88 -36.77
C THR A 353 -19.16 -14.17 -35.94
N ASN A 354 -18.04 -14.83 -35.65
CA ASN A 354 -18.04 -16.10 -34.94
C ASN A 354 -17.07 -16.11 -33.75
N THR A 355 -17.62 -15.95 -32.55
CA THR A 355 -16.95 -15.84 -31.24
C THR A 355 -16.17 -17.09 -30.79
N LYS A 356 -15.98 -18.11 -31.66
CA LYS A 356 -15.22 -19.33 -31.37
C LYS A 356 -13.85 -19.45 -32.06
N ALA A 357 -13.44 -18.47 -32.88
CA ALA A 357 -12.24 -18.60 -33.72
C ALA A 357 -10.93 -18.02 -33.14
N VAL A 358 -10.94 -17.38 -31.96
CA VAL A 358 -9.73 -16.73 -31.42
C VAL A 358 -8.71 -17.74 -30.86
N GLY A 359 -9.16 -18.93 -30.42
CA GLY A 359 -8.28 -19.99 -29.93
C GLY A 359 -7.62 -20.85 -31.02
N ALA A 360 -8.14 -20.85 -32.25
CA ALA A 360 -7.67 -21.75 -33.31
C ALA A 360 -6.50 -21.17 -34.13
N LYS A 361 -6.38 -19.83 -34.24
CA LYS A 361 -5.32 -19.20 -35.03
C LYS A 361 -3.95 -19.26 -34.35
N LEU A 362 -3.90 -19.19 -33.01
CA LEU A 362 -2.65 -19.33 -32.26
C LEU A 362 -2.02 -20.73 -32.40
N PHE A 363 -2.83 -21.75 -32.69
CA PHE A 363 -2.39 -23.13 -32.90
C PHE A 363 -1.94 -23.41 -34.34
N TYR A 364 -2.38 -22.60 -35.31
CA TYR A 364 -1.95 -22.74 -36.71
C TYR A 364 -0.62 -22.03 -36.98
N ASP A 365 -0.40 -20.86 -36.38
CA ASP A 365 0.85 -20.12 -36.54
C ASP A 365 2.05 -20.80 -35.84
N THR A 366 1.80 -21.71 -34.88
CA THR A 366 2.82 -22.59 -34.28
C THR A 366 2.98 -23.94 -35.00
N CYS A 367 2.07 -24.30 -35.90
CA CYS A 367 2.11 -25.56 -36.67
C CYS A 367 2.66 -25.41 -38.11
N GLY A 368 3.12 -24.22 -38.50
CA GLY A 368 3.78 -23.98 -39.79
C GLY A 368 5.07 -24.80 -40.01
N ASP A 369 5.61 -25.41 -38.96
CA ASP A 369 6.81 -26.25 -39.03
C ASP A 369 6.51 -27.74 -39.27
N ILE A 370 5.26 -28.22 -39.14
CA ILE A 370 4.95 -29.65 -39.34
C ILE A 370 4.98 -30.05 -40.82
N GLU A 371 4.53 -29.19 -41.73
CA GLU A 371 4.56 -29.48 -43.17
C GLU A 371 5.99 -29.46 -43.73
N THR A 372 6.88 -28.68 -43.11
CA THR A 372 8.33 -28.68 -43.40
C THR A 372 9.02 -29.92 -42.80
N LEU A 373 8.57 -30.40 -41.63
CA LEU A 373 9.13 -31.58 -40.96
C LEU A 373 8.69 -32.90 -41.63
N ILE A 374 7.47 -32.96 -42.18
CA ILE A 374 6.95 -34.13 -42.92
C ILE A 374 7.61 -34.28 -44.29
N ASN A 375 8.01 -33.17 -44.94
CA ASN A 375 8.74 -33.22 -46.21
C ASN A 375 10.26 -33.49 -46.04
N ALA A 376 10.76 -33.55 -44.80
CA ALA A 376 12.15 -33.83 -44.45
C ALA A 376 12.40 -35.25 -43.88
N LEU A 377 11.34 -36.04 -43.69
CA LEU A 377 11.35 -37.49 -43.41
C LEU A 377 11.03 -38.27 -44.68
#